data_AF-A0A924X9K9-F1
#
_entry.id   AF-A0A924X9K9-F1
#
_cell.length_a   1.000
_cell.length_b   1.000
_cell.length_c   1.000
_cell.angle_alpha   90.00
_cell.angle_beta   90.00
_cell.angle_gamma   90.00
#
_symmetry.space_group_name_H-M   'P 1'
#
loop_
_entity.id
_entity.type
_entity.pdbx_description
1 polymer ?
#
loop_
_entity_poly.entity_id
_entity_poly.type
_entity_poly.pdbx_seq_one_letter_code
_entity_poly.pdbx_strand_id
1 'polypeptide(L)'
;MRYLAFAFLALTSCAQLKDIANGAGIKSPEVTFDKVTYRAADFEALHCDIAFDVHNPNRVGGHFEGYAMKLVVDNLTIADGEVAQPLNLGPGATTSFVIPTVIKWAEVASLMSSKPSIPEDLSWTASGRVNVKIADQVIGLPFSVDGKLPVIRTPSIEPVALRVTSASFTKVGVAVDLAMKSTGGHTIAIGEMTHAIALSG
;
A
#
# COMPACT_ATOMS: atom_id res chain seq x y z
N MET A 1 13.10 -30.06 39.24
CA MET A 1 12.46 -28.94 38.52
C MET A 1 13.16 -28.80 37.18
N ARG A 2 12.59 -29.48 36.16
CA ARG A 2 13.01 -29.47 34.76
C ARG A 2 12.28 -28.33 34.05
N TYR A 3 12.78 -27.89 32.90
CA TYR A 3 12.22 -26.90 31.96
C TYR A 3 12.52 -25.42 32.27
N LEU A 4 13.67 -24.89 31.82
CA LEU A 4 13.79 -23.48 31.40
C LEU A 4 15.11 -23.21 30.63
N ALA A 5 15.28 -23.76 29.42
CA ALA A 5 16.43 -23.39 28.58
C ALA A 5 16.21 -23.75 27.11
N PHE A 6 15.21 -23.17 26.44
CA PHE A 6 15.10 -23.30 24.98
C PHE A 6 14.29 -22.14 24.39
N ALA A 7 14.84 -20.92 24.40
CA ALA A 7 14.18 -19.76 23.78
C ALA A 7 15.16 -18.64 23.38
N PHE A 8 16.38 -18.95 22.92
CA PHE A 8 17.35 -17.92 22.52
C PHE A 8 17.97 -18.09 21.12
N LEU A 9 17.44 -19.00 20.29
CA LEU A 9 18.03 -19.34 18.98
C LEU A 9 17.33 -18.73 17.75
N ALA A 10 16.35 -17.84 17.91
CA ALA A 10 15.55 -17.34 16.79
C ALA A 10 15.95 -15.96 16.22
N LEU A 11 16.93 -15.26 16.81
CA LEU A 11 17.22 -13.86 16.47
C LEU A 11 18.49 -13.64 15.62
N THR A 12 19.32 -14.67 15.39
CA THR A 12 20.61 -14.51 14.65
C THR A 12 20.52 -14.86 13.16
N SER A 13 19.38 -15.38 12.68
CA SER A 13 19.27 -15.93 11.32
C SER A 13 19.33 -14.88 10.21
N CYS A 14 18.87 -13.63 10.46
CA CYS A 14 18.87 -12.59 9.43
C CYS A 14 20.26 -12.03 9.12
N ALA A 15 21.16 -11.92 10.11
CA ALA A 15 22.51 -11.41 9.90
C ALA A 15 23.38 -12.43 9.16
N GLN A 16 23.33 -13.70 9.58
CA GLN A 16 24.12 -14.78 8.98
C GLN A 16 23.71 -15.10 7.53
N LEU A 17 22.41 -14.99 7.17
CA LEU A 17 22.00 -15.14 5.77
C LEU A 17 22.54 -14.01 4.88
N LYS A 18 22.61 -12.78 5.41
CA LYS A 18 23.14 -11.61 4.70
C LYS A 18 24.63 -11.78 4.41
N ASP A 19 25.38 -12.30 5.38
CA ASP A 19 26.82 -12.56 5.24
C ASP A 19 27.13 -13.69 4.24
N ILE A 20 26.31 -14.74 4.19
CA ILE A 20 26.44 -15.82 3.20
C ILE A 20 26.13 -15.30 1.78
N ALA A 21 25.08 -14.50 1.61
CA ALA A 21 24.75 -13.89 0.32
C ALA A 21 25.87 -12.95 -0.16
N ASN A 22 26.42 -12.14 0.75
CA ASN A 22 27.56 -11.26 0.47
C ASN A 22 28.84 -12.05 0.11
N GLY A 23 29.10 -13.16 0.81
CA GLY A 23 30.24 -14.05 0.53
C GLY A 23 30.19 -14.73 -0.84
N ALA A 24 29.00 -14.93 -1.40
CA ALA A 24 28.79 -15.45 -2.75
C ALA A 24 28.80 -14.38 -3.86
N GLY A 25 28.98 -13.10 -3.51
CA GLY A 25 28.92 -11.98 -4.46
C GLY A 25 27.51 -11.66 -4.97
N ILE A 26 26.47 -12.16 -4.30
CA ILE A 26 25.07 -11.92 -4.64
C ILE A 26 24.59 -10.67 -3.90
N LYS A 27 24.13 -9.69 -4.67
CA LYS A 27 23.57 -8.44 -4.16
C LYS A 27 22.06 -8.57 -3.99
N SER A 28 21.51 -7.92 -2.97
CA SER A 28 20.06 -7.81 -2.82
C SER A 28 19.45 -7.01 -3.97
N PRO A 29 18.23 -7.33 -4.44
CA PRO A 29 17.49 -6.47 -5.34
C PRO A 29 17.23 -5.09 -4.72
N GLU A 30 17.26 -4.06 -5.54
CA GLU A 30 16.92 -2.70 -5.14
C GLU A 30 15.44 -2.46 -5.46
N VAL A 31 14.65 -1.98 -4.49
CA VAL A 31 13.25 -1.64 -4.70
C VAL A 31 13.10 -0.13 -4.63
N THR A 32 12.41 0.46 -5.59
CA THR A 32 12.12 1.90 -5.63
C THR A 32 10.65 2.15 -5.84
N PHE A 33 10.10 3.17 -5.19
CA PHE A 33 8.76 3.65 -5.48
C PHE A 33 8.73 4.29 -6.88
N ASP A 34 7.76 3.89 -7.71
CA ASP A 34 7.50 4.52 -9.02
C ASP A 34 6.37 5.55 -8.87
N LYS A 35 5.15 5.08 -8.61
CA LYS A 35 3.96 5.94 -8.55
C LYS A 35 2.80 5.33 -7.79
N VAL A 36 1.87 6.18 -7.37
CA VAL A 36 0.53 5.78 -6.95
C VAL A 36 -0.46 6.11 -8.06
N THR A 37 -1.27 5.14 -8.45
CA THR A 37 -2.38 5.33 -9.40
C THR A 37 -3.71 5.24 -8.64
N TYR A 38 -4.47 6.33 -8.63
CA TYR A 38 -5.79 6.37 -7.99
C TYR A 38 -6.82 5.69 -8.89
N ARG A 39 -7.55 4.71 -8.35
CA ARG A 39 -8.53 3.92 -9.10
C ARG A 39 -9.95 4.43 -8.87
N ALA A 40 -10.33 4.54 -7.61
CA ALA A 40 -11.65 5.00 -7.18
C ALA A 40 -11.58 5.54 -5.75
N ALA A 41 -12.52 6.41 -5.40
CA ALA A 41 -12.78 6.80 -4.03
C ALA A 41 -14.28 6.73 -3.74
N ASP A 42 -14.62 6.29 -2.54
CA ASP A 42 -15.96 6.39 -1.97
C ASP A 42 -15.88 7.08 -0.59
N PHE A 43 -16.94 7.03 0.20
CA PHE A 43 -16.99 7.66 1.53
C PHE A 43 -16.31 6.86 2.64
N GLU A 44 -15.92 5.62 2.38
CA GLU A 44 -15.25 4.74 3.34
C GLU A 44 -13.75 4.60 3.05
N ALA A 45 -13.37 4.53 1.78
CA ALA A 45 -12.02 4.23 1.36
C ALA A 45 -11.58 4.87 0.03
N LEU A 46 -10.26 4.89 -0.14
CA LEU A 46 -9.56 5.13 -1.40
C LEU A 46 -8.99 3.81 -1.93
N HIS A 47 -9.30 3.51 -3.18
CA HIS A 47 -8.70 2.42 -3.92
C HIS A 47 -7.56 2.95 -4.77
N CYS A 48 -6.35 2.45 -4.54
CA CYS A 48 -5.16 2.84 -5.29
C CYS A 48 -4.26 1.66 -5.61
N ASP A 49 -3.53 1.80 -6.70
CA ASP A 49 -2.49 0.88 -7.14
C ASP A 49 -1.15 1.53 -6.84
N ILE A 50 -0.34 0.92 -5.97
CA ILE A 50 1.01 1.42 -5.66
C ILE A 50 2.01 0.62 -6.48
N ALA A 51 2.71 1.30 -7.38
CA ALA A 51 3.71 0.70 -8.25
C ALA A 51 5.11 0.88 -7.68
N PHE A 52 5.90 -0.19 -7.76
CA PHE A 52 7.30 -0.21 -7.38
C PHE A 52 8.12 -0.88 -8.48
N ASP A 53 9.35 -0.42 -8.63
CA ASP A 53 10.34 -1.03 -9.50
C ASP A 53 11.31 -1.87 -8.67
N VAL A 54 11.60 -3.08 -9.13
CA VAL A 54 12.67 -3.92 -8.58
C VAL A 54 13.78 -4.03 -9.60
N HIS A 55 14.98 -3.58 -9.23
CA HIS A 55 16.19 -3.76 -10.01
C HIS A 55 16.99 -4.95 -9.51
N ASN A 56 17.40 -5.83 -10.44
CA ASN A 56 18.33 -6.93 -10.17
C ASN A 56 19.76 -6.51 -10.51
N PRO A 57 20.61 -6.14 -9.54
CA PRO A 57 22.00 -5.80 -9.81
C PRO A 57 22.87 -7.04 -10.14
N ASN A 58 22.32 -8.25 -10.09
CA ASN A 58 23.06 -9.49 -10.32
C ASN A 58 23.12 -9.88 -11.79
N ARG A 59 24.19 -10.61 -12.17
CA ARG A 59 24.38 -11.20 -13.50
C ARG A 59 23.56 -12.48 -13.72
N VAL A 60 22.83 -12.92 -12.70
CA VAL A 60 21.93 -14.06 -12.73
C VAL A 60 20.50 -13.57 -12.52
N GLY A 61 19.56 -14.15 -13.26
CA GLY A 61 18.14 -13.85 -13.10
C GLY A 61 17.54 -14.58 -11.89
N GLY A 62 16.34 -14.16 -11.50
CA GLY A 62 15.55 -14.77 -10.44
C GLY A 62 14.08 -14.87 -10.84
N HIS A 63 13.47 -16.00 -10.50
CA HIS A 63 12.02 -16.15 -10.57
C HIS A 63 11.43 -15.93 -9.18
N PHE A 64 10.60 -14.91 -9.04
CA PHE A 64 9.79 -14.69 -7.86
C PHE A 64 8.49 -15.46 -8.07
N GLU A 65 8.20 -16.43 -7.22
CA GLU A 65 6.90 -17.14 -7.24
C GLU A 65 5.80 -16.35 -6.52
N GLY A 66 6.22 -15.34 -5.75
CA GLY A 66 5.39 -14.43 -4.99
C GLY A 66 6.25 -13.67 -3.99
N TYR A 67 5.66 -12.68 -3.33
CA TYR A 67 6.31 -11.93 -2.27
C TYR A 67 5.32 -11.71 -1.11
N ALA A 68 5.77 -12.05 0.09
CA ALA A 68 5.13 -11.58 1.32
C ALA A 68 5.61 -10.15 1.52
N MET A 69 4.71 -9.18 1.48
CA MET A 69 5.08 -7.79 1.70
C MET A 69 4.18 -7.16 2.75
N LYS A 70 4.86 -6.52 3.70
CA LYS A 70 4.24 -5.60 4.63
C LYS A 70 4.63 -4.18 4.25
N LEU A 71 3.63 -3.37 3.89
CA LEU A 71 3.76 -1.94 3.68
C LEU A 71 3.28 -1.20 4.93
N VAL A 72 4.22 -0.57 5.62
CA VAL A 72 3.95 0.29 6.76
C VAL A 72 4.13 1.73 6.33
N VAL A 73 3.14 2.59 6.56
CA VAL A 73 3.22 4.04 6.33
C VAL A 73 3.05 4.74 7.66
N ASP A 74 4.10 5.41 8.15
CA ASP A 74 4.14 6.08 9.45
C ASP A 74 3.50 5.26 10.61
N ASN A 75 3.94 4.00 10.72
CA ASN A 75 3.49 2.98 11.69
C ASN A 75 2.08 2.41 11.49
N LEU A 76 1.36 2.83 10.46
CA LEU A 76 0.11 2.21 10.04
C LEU A 76 0.40 1.13 9.01
N THR A 77 -0.08 -0.10 9.24
CA THR A 77 0.04 -1.17 8.25
C THR A 77 -1.03 -0.98 7.19
N ILE A 78 -0.61 -0.60 5.98
CA ILE A 78 -1.50 -0.26 4.86
C ILE A 78 -1.77 -1.48 3.97
N ALA A 79 -0.77 -2.35 3.84
CA ALA A 79 -0.92 -3.64 3.18
C ALA A 79 -0.10 -4.68 3.96
N ASP A 80 -0.71 -5.84 4.20
CA ASP A 80 -0.05 -7.00 4.80
C ASP A 80 -0.60 -8.23 4.10
N GLY A 81 0.21 -8.88 3.29
CA GLY A 81 -0.24 -10.03 2.53
C GLY A 81 0.82 -10.67 1.65
N GLU A 82 0.54 -11.91 1.27
CA GLU A 82 1.28 -12.63 0.25
C GLU A 82 0.66 -12.33 -1.11
N VAL A 83 1.41 -11.65 -1.96
CA VAL A 83 1.04 -11.47 -3.35
C VAL A 83 1.68 -12.60 -4.14
N ALA A 84 0.86 -13.56 -4.56
CA ALA A 84 1.25 -14.67 -5.43
C ALA A 84 1.35 -14.24 -6.91
N GLN A 85 1.91 -13.06 -7.15
CA GLN A 85 2.17 -12.58 -8.51
C GLN A 85 3.59 -12.97 -8.89
N PRO A 86 3.76 -13.94 -9.81
CA PRO A 86 5.08 -14.34 -10.22
C PRO A 86 5.75 -13.21 -10.99
N LEU A 87 6.96 -12.87 -10.60
CA LEU A 87 7.80 -11.86 -11.25
C LEU A 87 9.03 -12.56 -11.81
N ASN A 88 9.48 -12.18 -12.99
CA ASN A 88 10.76 -12.65 -13.53
C ASN A 88 11.72 -11.47 -13.54
N LEU A 89 12.75 -11.47 -12.67
CA LEU A 89 13.88 -10.56 -12.85
C LEU A 89 14.91 -11.22 -13.74
N GLY A 90 15.09 -10.68 -14.93
CA GLY A 90 16.28 -10.93 -15.72
C GLY A 90 17.56 -10.43 -15.01
N PRO A 91 18.74 -10.91 -15.43
CA PRO A 91 20.00 -10.30 -15.05
C PRO A 91 20.04 -8.81 -15.39
N GLY A 92 20.41 -7.93 -14.45
CA GLY A 92 20.49 -6.49 -14.70
C GLY A 92 19.16 -5.80 -15.01
N ALA A 93 18.03 -6.52 -14.95
CA ALA A 93 16.74 -6.00 -15.37
C ALA A 93 16.04 -5.25 -14.24
N THR A 94 15.23 -4.27 -14.63
CA THR A 94 14.24 -3.64 -13.76
C THR A 94 12.86 -4.16 -14.15
N THR A 95 12.04 -4.50 -13.18
CA THR A 95 10.66 -4.92 -13.42
C THR A 95 9.73 -4.26 -12.42
N SER A 96 8.65 -3.70 -12.93
CA SER A 96 7.63 -3.05 -12.12
C SER A 96 6.60 -4.07 -11.63
N PHE A 97 6.15 -3.90 -10.40
CA PHE A 97 5.03 -4.64 -9.83
C PHE A 97 4.07 -3.67 -9.14
N VAL A 98 2.82 -4.11 -8.98
CA VAL A 98 1.73 -3.26 -8.50
C VAL A 98 1.05 -3.92 -7.32
N ILE A 99 0.84 -3.17 -6.25
CA ILE A 99 0.06 -3.60 -5.10
C ILE A 99 -1.28 -2.86 -5.10
N PRO A 100 -2.39 -3.57 -5.37
CA PRO A 100 -3.72 -3.01 -5.17
C PRO A 100 -3.95 -2.81 -3.67
N THR A 101 -4.27 -1.59 -3.29
CA THR A 101 -4.37 -1.14 -1.89
C THR A 101 -5.70 -0.44 -1.67
N VAL A 102 -6.32 -0.73 -0.53
CA VAL A 102 -7.53 -0.04 -0.07
C VAL A 102 -7.20 0.68 1.23
N ILE A 103 -7.24 2.01 1.20
CA ILE A 103 -6.91 2.86 2.35
C ILE A 103 -8.21 3.42 2.91
N LYS A 104 -8.54 3.08 4.17
CA LYS A 104 -9.76 3.60 4.80
C LYS A 104 -9.56 5.03 5.30
N TRP A 105 -10.55 5.89 5.11
CA TRP A 105 -10.46 7.28 5.57
C TRP A 105 -10.32 7.40 7.09
N ALA A 106 -10.90 6.46 7.85
CA ALA A 106 -10.75 6.40 9.31
C ALA A 106 -9.29 6.19 9.74
N GLU A 107 -8.51 5.42 8.98
CA GLU A 107 -7.11 5.15 9.26
C GLU A 107 -6.26 6.38 8.93
N VAL A 108 -6.55 7.05 7.80
CA VAL A 108 -5.93 8.34 7.46
C VAL A 108 -6.23 9.39 8.53
N ALA A 109 -7.48 9.53 8.95
CA ALA A 109 -7.86 10.49 9.99
C ALA A 109 -7.15 10.22 11.32
N SER A 110 -7.01 8.95 11.70
CA SER A 110 -6.29 8.54 12.91
C SER A 110 -4.80 8.89 12.82
N LEU A 111 -4.17 8.60 11.66
CA LEU A 111 -2.77 8.92 11.41
C LEU A 111 -2.52 10.43 11.51
N MET A 112 -3.39 11.23 10.91
CA MET A 112 -3.27 12.68 10.87
C MET A 112 -3.53 13.32 12.23
N SER A 113 -4.49 12.79 13.00
CA SER A 113 -4.82 13.30 14.35
C SER A 113 -3.70 13.06 15.36
N SER A 114 -2.82 12.08 15.10
CA SER A 114 -1.66 11.79 15.94
C SER A 114 -0.47 12.74 15.72
N LYS A 115 -0.53 13.59 14.67
CA LYS A 115 0.58 14.46 14.27
C LYS A 115 0.28 15.93 14.63
N PRO A 116 1.30 16.68 15.09
CA PRO A 116 1.15 18.11 15.41
C PRO A 116 0.91 18.99 14.16
N SER A 117 1.31 18.50 12.99
CA SER A 117 1.07 19.14 11.69
C SER A 117 0.98 18.10 10.59
N ILE A 118 0.31 18.45 9.49
CA ILE A 118 0.25 17.63 8.28
C ILE A 118 1.63 17.66 7.61
N PRO A 119 2.36 16.54 7.56
CA PRO A 119 3.64 16.50 6.85
C PRO A 119 3.41 16.62 5.34
N GLU A 120 4.46 16.88 4.57
CA GLU A 120 4.42 16.84 3.10
C GLU A 120 4.56 15.40 2.58
N ASP A 121 5.40 14.62 3.25
CA ASP A 121 5.67 13.22 2.94
C ASP A 121 5.32 12.31 4.13
N LEU A 122 4.81 11.11 3.84
CA LEU A 122 4.70 10.01 4.79
C LEU A 122 5.88 9.05 4.57
N SER A 123 6.54 8.64 5.65
CA SER A 123 7.58 7.61 5.54
C SER A 123 6.92 6.25 5.34
N TRP A 124 7.46 5.44 4.45
CA TRP A 124 7.02 4.06 4.28
C TRP A 124 8.17 3.08 4.37
N THR A 125 7.87 1.88 4.83
CA THR A 125 8.77 0.73 4.82
C THR A 125 8.06 -0.43 4.14
N ALA A 126 8.66 -0.97 3.09
CA ALA A 126 8.27 -2.24 2.50
C ALA A 126 9.29 -3.30 2.92
N SER A 127 8.81 -4.38 3.53
CA SER A 127 9.67 -5.50 3.92
C SER A 127 9.07 -6.82 3.50
N GLY A 128 9.93 -7.78 3.19
CA GLY A 128 9.49 -9.06 2.65
C GLY A 128 10.60 -10.06 2.40
N ARG A 129 10.26 -11.15 1.70
CA ARG A 129 11.20 -12.18 1.25
C ARG A 129 11.02 -12.41 -0.24
N VAL A 130 12.15 -12.52 -0.93
CA VAL A 130 12.28 -12.80 -2.35
C VAL A 130 12.88 -14.17 -2.51
N ASN A 131 12.17 -15.11 -3.11
CA ASN A 131 12.73 -16.39 -3.47
C ASN A 131 13.47 -16.26 -4.80
N VAL A 132 14.76 -16.55 -4.81
CA VAL A 132 15.58 -16.57 -6.03
C VAL A 132 15.99 -18.00 -6.28
N LYS A 133 15.64 -18.52 -7.46
CA LYS A 133 16.18 -19.79 -7.93
C LYS A 133 17.57 -19.57 -8.53
N ILE A 134 18.58 -20.19 -7.95
CA ILE A 134 19.97 -20.18 -8.43
C ILE A 134 20.37 -21.64 -8.66
N ALA A 135 20.61 -22.00 -9.93
CA ALA A 135 20.73 -23.39 -10.35
C ALA A 135 19.52 -24.22 -9.86
N ASP A 136 19.74 -25.26 -9.05
CA ASP A 136 18.68 -26.13 -8.50
C ASP A 136 18.24 -25.76 -7.07
N GLN A 137 18.72 -24.63 -6.53
CA GLN A 137 18.38 -24.19 -5.17
C GLN A 137 17.52 -22.93 -5.19
N VAL A 138 16.53 -22.89 -4.29
CA VAL A 138 15.71 -21.69 -4.04
C VAL A 138 16.18 -21.04 -2.75
N ILE A 139 16.65 -19.80 -2.85
CA ILE A 139 17.14 -19.02 -1.71
C ILE A 139 16.18 -17.87 -1.44
N GLY A 140 15.62 -17.82 -0.23
CA GLY A 140 14.79 -16.69 0.21
C GLY A 140 15.65 -15.54 0.74
N LEU A 141 15.79 -14.48 -0.04
CA LEU A 141 16.47 -13.23 0.31
C LEU A 141 15.50 -12.25 0.97
N PRO A 142 15.70 -11.87 2.25
CA PRO A 142 14.89 -10.83 2.86
C PRO A 142 15.24 -9.47 2.25
N PHE A 143 14.23 -8.62 2.05
CA PHE A 143 14.42 -7.21 1.71
C PHE A 143 13.67 -6.33 2.72
N SER A 144 14.20 -5.13 2.92
CA SER A 144 13.57 -4.05 3.67
C SER A 144 14.01 -2.76 3.02
N VAL A 145 13.04 -1.97 2.56
CA VAL A 145 13.29 -0.72 1.84
C VAL A 145 12.42 0.36 2.46
N ASP A 146 13.03 1.49 2.71
CA ASP A 146 12.37 2.69 3.20
C ASP A 146 12.23 3.72 2.08
N GLY A 147 11.18 4.51 2.13
CA GLY A 147 10.97 5.60 1.20
C GLY A 147 9.97 6.63 1.70
N LYS A 148 9.54 7.50 0.77
CA LYS A 148 8.57 8.55 1.04
C LYS A 148 7.40 8.48 0.06
N LEU A 149 6.20 8.70 0.56
CA LEU A 149 4.98 8.84 -0.22
C LEU A 149 4.42 10.25 -0.04
N PRO A 150 3.88 10.88 -1.09
CA PRO A 150 3.18 12.14 -0.93
C PRO A 150 1.91 11.95 -0.09
N VAL A 151 1.58 12.93 0.74
CA VAL A 151 0.41 12.86 1.62
C VAL A 151 -0.87 13.05 0.81
N ILE A 152 -1.78 12.08 0.93
CA ILE A 152 -3.12 12.16 0.36
C ILE A 152 -3.98 13.04 1.27
N ARG A 153 -4.56 14.11 0.69
CA ARG A 153 -5.49 15.00 1.40
C ARG A 153 -6.92 14.54 1.18
N THR A 154 -7.68 14.41 2.25
CA THR A 154 -9.11 14.09 2.17
C THR A 154 -9.85 15.17 1.40
N PRO A 155 -10.66 14.83 0.39
CA PRO A 155 -11.51 15.81 -0.29
C PRO A 155 -12.60 16.31 0.67
N SER A 156 -12.94 17.61 0.59
CA SER A 156 -14.11 18.15 1.30
C SER A 156 -15.35 17.97 0.43
N ILE A 157 -16.45 17.48 1.01
CA ILE A 157 -17.73 17.35 0.34
C ILE A 157 -18.75 18.20 1.10
N GLU A 158 -19.36 19.16 0.39
CA GLU A 158 -20.30 20.12 0.95
C GLU A 158 -21.61 20.08 0.13
N PRO A 159 -22.79 19.95 0.77
CA PRO A 159 -24.07 20.14 0.09
C PRO A 159 -24.17 21.59 -0.41
N VAL A 160 -24.44 21.75 -1.70
CA VAL A 160 -24.58 23.07 -2.32
C VAL A 160 -26.04 23.46 -2.40
N ALA A 161 -26.89 22.54 -2.84
CA ALA A 161 -28.31 22.81 -3.02
C ALA A 161 -29.15 21.54 -2.84
N LEU A 162 -30.37 21.73 -2.35
CA LEU A 162 -31.42 20.74 -2.35
C LEU A 162 -32.49 21.19 -3.34
N ARG A 163 -32.85 20.33 -4.28
CA ARG A 163 -33.85 20.65 -5.31
C ARG A 163 -34.93 19.59 -5.33
N VAL A 164 -36.19 20.03 -5.30
CA VAL A 164 -37.31 19.14 -5.58
C VAL A 164 -37.39 18.96 -7.08
N THR A 165 -37.17 17.74 -7.55
CA THR A 165 -37.23 17.39 -8.99
C THR A 165 -38.62 16.96 -9.41
N SER A 166 -39.41 16.42 -8.49
CA SER A 166 -40.80 16.06 -8.72
C SER A 166 -41.58 16.06 -7.41
N ALA A 167 -42.87 16.36 -7.49
CA ALA A 167 -43.77 16.26 -6.36
C ALA A 167 -45.11 15.67 -6.82
N SER A 168 -45.63 14.74 -6.04
CA SER A 168 -46.93 14.09 -6.21
C SER A 168 -47.54 13.88 -4.83
N PHE A 169 -48.81 13.48 -4.78
CA PHE A 169 -49.52 13.23 -3.51
C PHE A 169 -48.86 12.16 -2.63
N THR A 170 -48.05 11.25 -3.20
CA THR A 170 -47.44 10.14 -2.47
C THR A 170 -45.91 10.10 -2.57
N LYS A 171 -45.30 10.92 -3.43
CA LYS A 171 -43.86 10.89 -3.71
C LYS A 171 -43.31 12.28 -3.96
N VAL A 172 -42.14 12.54 -3.40
CA VAL A 172 -41.32 13.71 -3.75
C VAL A 172 -39.97 13.19 -4.22
N GLY A 173 -39.58 13.56 -5.44
CA GLY A 173 -38.22 13.38 -5.93
C GLY A 173 -37.37 14.55 -5.48
N VAL A 174 -36.24 14.26 -4.85
CA VAL A 174 -35.28 15.27 -4.39
C VAL A 174 -33.93 14.97 -5.01
N ALA A 175 -33.30 15.98 -5.59
CA ALA A 175 -31.91 15.98 -5.98
C ALA A 175 -31.10 16.79 -4.97
N VAL A 176 -29.94 16.26 -4.58
CA VAL A 176 -28.95 16.96 -3.77
C VAL A 176 -27.76 17.26 -4.66
N ASP A 177 -27.40 18.53 -4.81
CA ASP A 177 -26.19 18.92 -5.49
C ASP A 177 -25.05 18.97 -4.47
N LEU A 178 -23.99 18.19 -4.69
CA LEU A 178 -22.82 18.12 -3.84
C LEU A 178 -21.63 18.80 -4.52
N ALA A 179 -20.92 19.67 -3.82
CA ALA A 179 -19.62 20.18 -4.23
C ALA A 179 -18.54 19.33 -3.58
N MET A 180 -17.65 18.78 -4.39
CA MET A 180 -16.44 18.13 -3.91
C MET A 180 -15.24 19.02 -4.22
N LYS A 181 -14.51 19.40 -3.18
CA LYS A 181 -13.24 20.14 -3.28
C LYS A 181 -12.10 19.17 -2.99
N SER A 182 -11.36 18.77 -4.02
CA SER A 182 -10.09 18.06 -3.86
C SER A 182 -8.96 19.08 -3.92
N THR A 183 -8.06 19.06 -2.93
CA THR A 183 -6.86 19.92 -2.93
C THR A 183 -5.64 19.21 -3.53
N GLY A 184 -5.78 17.97 -3.98
CA GLY A 184 -4.74 17.22 -4.70
C GLY A 184 -4.83 17.41 -6.22
N GLY A 185 -3.69 17.45 -6.91
CA GLY A 185 -3.60 17.69 -8.36
C GLY A 185 -3.97 16.50 -9.27
N HIS A 186 -4.71 15.50 -8.77
CA HIS A 186 -5.05 14.28 -9.50
C HIS A 186 -6.55 14.09 -9.65
N THR A 187 -6.97 13.52 -10.79
CA THR A 187 -8.39 13.18 -11.05
C THR A 187 -8.76 11.91 -10.28
N ILE A 188 -9.81 11.98 -9.45
CA ILE A 188 -10.31 10.85 -8.66
C ILE A 188 -11.69 10.46 -9.23
N ALA A 189 -11.85 9.20 -9.63
CA ALA A 189 -13.15 8.66 -10.00
C ALA A 189 -13.98 8.37 -8.74
N ILE A 190 -15.24 8.81 -8.71
CA ILE A 190 -16.16 8.54 -7.60
C ILE A 190 -16.84 7.19 -7.82
N GLY A 191 -16.73 6.31 -6.82
CA GLY A 191 -17.41 5.02 -6.77
C GLY A 191 -18.86 5.12 -6.26
N GLU A 192 -19.43 4.00 -5.81
CA GLU A 192 -20.78 4.00 -5.24
C GLU A 192 -20.84 4.79 -3.92
N MET A 193 -21.91 5.57 -3.76
CA MET A 193 -22.14 6.46 -2.63
C MET A 193 -23.34 5.96 -1.83
N THR A 194 -23.12 5.40 -0.64
CA THR A 194 -24.20 4.91 0.24
C THR A 194 -24.37 5.81 1.47
N HIS A 195 -25.53 6.46 1.61
CA HIS A 195 -25.86 7.27 2.79
C HIS A 195 -27.30 7.07 3.25
N ALA A 196 -27.48 7.14 4.57
CA ALA A 196 -28.80 7.22 5.19
C ALA A 196 -29.28 8.67 5.19
N ILE A 197 -30.39 8.94 4.50
CA ILE A 197 -31.07 10.24 4.59
C ILE A 197 -32.01 10.17 5.80
N ALA A 198 -31.68 10.89 6.87
CA ALA A 198 -32.60 11.11 7.98
C ALA A 198 -33.47 12.34 7.66
N LEU A 199 -34.76 12.09 7.43
CA LEU A 199 -35.76 13.15 7.37
C LEU A 199 -36.33 13.32 8.78
N SER A 200 -35.98 14.42 9.44
CA SER A 200 -36.62 14.81 10.68
C SER A 200 -37.95 15.50 10.32
N GLY A 201 -39.06 14.90 10.73
CA GLY A 201 -40.42 15.43 10.57
C GLY A 201 -41.20 15.26 11.86
#